data_AF-A0A4P5ZBF7-F1
#
_entry.id   AF-A0A4P5ZBF7-F1
#
_cell.length_a   1.000
_cell.length_b   1.000
_cell.length_c   1.000
_cell.angle_alpha   90.00
_cell.angle_beta   90.00
_cell.angle_gamma   90.00
#
_symmetry.space_group_name_H-M   'P 1'
#
loop_
_entity.id
_entity.type
_entity.pdbx_description
1 polymer ?
#
loop_
_entity_poly.entity_id
_entity_poly.type
_entity_poly.pdbx_seq_one_letter_code
_entity_poly.pdbx_strand_id
1 'polypeptide(L)'
;MQISDRKSFIKSSTLETLLTELGEECQIVIQLLDKIKTGNQLNNSEKGDSLAELLTAMIHLQTHCGEDLQTLIAEELEQLPDSELLE
;
A
#
# COMPACT_ATOMS: atom_id res chain seq x y z
N MET A 1 -8.56 14.41 1.81
CA MET A 1 -8.68 13.59 3.02
C MET A 1 -7.85 14.28 4.10
N GLN A 2 -8.42 14.67 5.24
CA GLN A 2 -7.62 15.24 6.33
C GLN A 2 -6.79 14.10 6.93
N ILE A 3 -5.51 14.03 6.58
CA ILE A 3 -4.53 13.28 7.35
C ILE A 3 -4.26 14.16 8.58
N SER A 4 -5.16 14.11 9.56
CA SER A 4 -4.89 14.68 10.88
C SER A 4 -3.60 14.08 11.41
N ASP A 5 -2.78 14.88 12.11
CA ASP A 5 -1.59 14.49 12.89
C ASP A 5 -1.89 13.37 13.92
N ARG A 6 -2.26 12.19 13.44
CA ARG A 6 -2.33 10.99 14.27
C ARG A 6 -0.90 10.52 14.38
N LYS A 7 -0.28 10.85 15.52
CA LYS A 7 1.02 10.29 15.89
C LYS A 7 0.94 8.77 15.72
N SER A 8 1.75 8.25 14.81
CA SER A 8 1.83 6.82 14.53
C SER A 8 2.24 6.10 15.82
N PHE A 9 1.62 4.94 16.10
CA PHE A 9 2.06 4.08 17.19
C PHE A 9 3.33 3.30 16.82
N ILE A 10 3.68 3.30 15.53
CA ILE A 10 4.90 2.71 14.99
C ILE A 10 6.10 3.46 15.52
N LYS A 11 7.07 2.74 16.10
CA LYS A 11 8.29 3.34 16.65
C LYS A 11 9.43 3.32 15.65
N SER A 12 9.46 2.34 14.77
CA SER A 12 10.46 2.23 13.70
C SER A 12 10.22 3.28 12.61
N SER A 13 11.13 4.25 12.48
CA SER A 13 11.10 5.24 11.39
C SER A 13 11.22 4.58 10.01
N THR A 14 11.92 3.45 9.92
CA THR A 14 12.02 2.68 8.68
C THR A 14 10.66 2.10 8.31
N LEU A 15 9.95 1.49 9.27
CA LEU A 15 8.62 0.96 9.03
C LEU A 15 7.61 2.05 8.67
N GLU A 16 7.69 3.22 9.30
CA GLU A 16 6.86 4.37 8.96
C GLU A 16 7.04 4.81 7.49
N THR A 17 8.28 4.85 7.01
CA THR A 17 8.60 5.11 5.60
C THR A 17 8.02 4.03 4.69
N LEU A 18 8.23 2.75 5.01
CA LEU A 18 7.73 1.64 4.18
C LEU A 18 6.19 1.59 4.13
N LEU A 19 5.51 1.91 5.24
CA LEU A 19 4.04 2.03 5.26
C LEU A 19 3.54 3.21 4.43
N THR A 20 4.30 4.31 4.40
CA THR A 20 4.00 5.46 3.54
C THR A 20 4.12 5.07 2.06
N GLU A 21 5.24 4.45 1.67
CA GLU A 21 5.46 3.97 0.30
C GLU A 21 4.40 2.94 -0.13
N LEU A 22 4.08 1.98 0.76
CA LEU A 22 3.00 1.01 0.52
C LEU A 22 1.66 1.71 0.27
N GLY A 23 1.35 2.75 1.07
CA GLY A 23 0.16 3.56 0.92
C GLY A 23 0.08 4.28 -0.43
N GLU A 24 1.20 4.86 -0.88
CA GLU A 24 1.32 5.52 -2.18
C GLU A 24 1.06 4.54 -3.34
N GLU A 25 1.68 3.36 -3.30
CA GLU A 25 1.49 2.34 -4.34
C GLU A 25 0.07 1.74 -4.33
N CYS A 26 -0.51 1.52 -3.15
CA CYS A 26 -1.91 1.13 -3.03
C CYS A 26 -2.85 2.17 -3.67
N GLN A 27 -2.56 3.46 -3.47
CA GLN A 27 -3.35 4.54 -4.04
C GLN A 27 -3.25 4.59 -5.57
N ILE A 28 -2.08 4.29 -6.14
CA ILE A 28 -1.88 4.15 -7.60
C ILE A 28 -2.73 2.99 -8.14
N VAL A 29 -2.67 1.82 -7.50
CA VAL A 29 -3.47 0.65 -7.91
C VAL A 29 -4.97 0.95 -7.88
N ILE A 30 -5.45 1.62 -6.81
CA ILE A 30 -6.87 2.02 -6.70
C ILE A 30 -7.27 2.94 -7.86
N GLN A 31 -6.47 3.96 -8.16
CA GLN A 31 -6.74 4.89 -9.26
C GLN A 31 -6.80 4.19 -10.63
N LEU A 32 -5.88 3.25 -10.88
CA LEU A 32 -5.86 2.48 -12.13
C LEU A 32 -7.07 1.54 -12.25
N LEU A 33 -7.45 0.88 -11.16
CA LEU A 33 -8.66 0.04 -11.12
C LEU A 33 -9.91 0.86 -11.42
N ASP A 34 -10.03 2.06 -10.84
CA ASP A 34 -11.15 2.96 -11.12
C ASP A 34 -11.16 3.41 -12.58
N LYS A 35 -10.01 3.85 -13.12
CA LYS A 35 -9.83 4.22 -14.54
C LYS A 35 -10.29 3.10 -15.47
N ILE A 36 -9.91 1.85 -15.18
CA ILE A 36 -10.29 0.69 -15.99
C ILE A 36 -11.79 0.40 -15.89
N LYS A 37 -12.37 0.46 -14.69
CA LYS A 37 -13.81 0.18 -14.46
C LYS A 37 -14.72 1.24 -15.08
N THR A 38 -14.31 2.51 -15.07
CA THR A 38 -15.11 3.62 -15.64
C THR A 38 -14.76 3.94 -17.08
N GLY A 39 -13.70 3.32 -17.62
CA GLY A 39 -13.09 3.61 -18.92
C GLY A 39 -13.87 3.16 -20.16
N ASN A 40 -15.20 3.20 -20.15
CA ASN A 40 -16.04 2.78 -21.29
C ASN A 40 -15.77 3.59 -22.57
N GLN A 41 -15.13 4.75 -22.47
CA GLN A 41 -14.79 5.62 -23.60
C GLN A 41 -13.33 5.49 -24.07
N LEU A 42 -12.52 4.65 -23.41
CA LEU A 42 -11.11 4.46 -23.78
C LEU A 42 -10.99 3.75 -25.13
N ASN A 43 -10.09 4.25 -25.97
CA ASN A 43 -9.69 3.55 -27.19
C ASN A 43 -8.76 2.37 -26.86
N ASN A 44 -8.45 1.52 -27.85
CA ASN A 44 -7.67 0.31 -27.61
C ASN A 44 -6.23 0.57 -27.14
N SER A 45 -5.62 1.68 -27.55
CA SER A 45 -4.29 2.09 -27.06
C SER A 45 -4.36 2.43 -25.58
N GLU A 46 -5.30 3.31 -25.20
CA GLU A 46 -5.47 3.75 -23.81
C GLU A 46 -5.82 2.59 -22.87
N LYS A 47 -6.56 1.60 -23.36
CA LYS A 47 -6.81 0.34 -22.62
C LYS A 47 -5.52 -0.45 -22.42
N GLY A 48 -4.70 -0.58 -23.46
CA GLY A 48 -3.40 -1.24 -23.38
C GLY A 48 -2.49 -0.57 -22.36
N ASP A 49 -2.37 0.76 -22.43
CA ASP A 49 -1.56 1.56 -21.53
C ASP A 49 -2.03 1.40 -20.08
N SER A 50 -3.35 1.48 -19.83
CA SER A 50 -3.90 1.31 -18.47
C SER A 50 -3.65 -0.09 -17.90
N LEU A 51 -3.67 -1.14 -18.72
CA LEU A 51 -3.36 -2.50 -18.29
C LEU A 51 -1.85 -2.69 -18.01
N ALA A 52 -0.99 -2.09 -18.83
CA ALA A 52 0.46 -2.10 -18.62
C ALA A 52 0.86 -1.33 -17.35
N GLU A 53 0.25 -0.17 -17.12
CA GLU A 53 0.39 0.61 -15.90
C GLU A 53 -0.05 -0.20 -14.67
N LEU A 54 -1.22 -0.85 -14.74
CA LEU A 54 -1.71 -1.68 -13.63
C LEU A 54 -0.77 -2.87 -13.33
N LEU A 55 -0.28 -3.55 -14.36
CA LEU A 55 0.67 -4.65 -14.19
C LEU A 55 1.95 -4.17 -13.49
N THR A 56 2.46 -3.01 -13.90
CA THR A 56 3.66 -2.41 -13.29
C THR A 56 3.42 -2.07 -11.82
N ALA A 57 2.30 -1.41 -11.51
CA ALA A 57 1.91 -1.08 -10.15
C ALA A 57 1.74 -2.34 -9.27
N MET A 58 1.21 -3.43 -9.82
CA MET A 58 1.10 -4.70 -9.08
C MET A 58 2.47 -5.30 -8.74
N ILE A 59 3.46 -5.20 -9.63
CA ILE A 59 4.83 -5.67 -9.39
C ILE A 59 5.51 -4.81 -8.31
N HIS A 60 5.32 -3.49 -8.36
CA HIS A 60 5.83 -2.58 -7.34
C HIS A 60 5.18 -2.86 -5.98
N LEU A 61 3.86 -3.00 -5.94
CA LEU A 61 3.12 -3.35 -4.72
C LEU A 61 3.61 -4.66 -4.11
N GLN A 62 3.90 -5.68 -4.93
CA GLN A 62 4.49 -6.92 -4.44
C GLN A 62 5.86 -6.69 -3.78
N THR A 63 6.68 -5.81 -4.34
CA THR A 63 7.98 -5.43 -3.77
C THR A 63 7.82 -4.73 -2.42
N HIS A 64 6.90 -3.77 -2.32
CA HIS A 64 6.63 -3.07 -1.06
C HIS A 64 5.99 -3.96 0.01
N CYS A 65 5.31 -5.04 -0.38
CA CYS A 65 4.82 -6.09 0.51
C CYS A 65 5.87 -7.17 0.84
N GLY A 66 7.16 -6.94 0.56
CA GLY A 66 8.24 -7.91 0.71
C GLY A 66 8.69 -8.21 2.15
N GLU A 67 9.78 -8.96 2.26
CA GLU A 67 10.32 -9.50 3.53
C GLU A 67 10.64 -8.41 4.57
N ASP A 68 11.21 -7.28 4.15
CA ASP A 68 11.59 -6.18 5.06
C ASP A 68 10.36 -5.59 5.76
N LEU A 69 9.30 -5.29 5.00
CA LEU A 69 8.06 -4.77 5.57
C LEU A 69 7.42 -5.80 6.52
N GLN A 70 7.33 -7.06 6.09
CA GLN A 70 6.71 -8.13 6.88
C GLN A 70 7.46 -8.35 8.20
N THR A 71 8.80 -8.34 8.17
CA THR A 71 9.65 -8.52 9.34
C THR A 71 9.45 -7.38 10.33
N LEU A 72 9.50 -6.12 9.86
CA LEU A 72 9.33 -4.96 10.73
C LEU A 72 7.92 -4.89 11.35
N ILE A 73 6.88 -5.30 10.62
CA ILE A 73 5.53 -5.44 11.19
C ILE A 73 5.51 -6.51 12.28
N ALA A 74 6.15 -7.66 12.05
CA ALA A 74 6.23 -8.72 13.06
C ALA A 74 6.97 -8.24 14.32
N GLU A 75 8.06 -7.49 14.18
CA GLU A 75 8.80 -6.90 15.31
C GLU A 75 7.96 -5.90 16.11
N GLU A 76 7.16 -5.05 15.45
CA GLU A 76 6.23 -4.16 16.17
C GLU A 76 5.12 -4.95 16.87
N LEU A 77 4.61 -6.03 16.27
CA LEU A 77 3.61 -6.91 16.89
C LEU A 77 4.15 -7.60 18.15
N GLU A 78 5.39 -8.08 18.13
CA GLU A 78 6.05 -8.70 19.29
C GLU A 78 6.27 -7.72 20.45
N GLN A 79 6.27 -6.41 20.18
CA GLN A 79 6.39 -5.38 21.21
C GLN A 79 5.06 -5.01 21.87
N LEU A 80 3.93 -5.53 21.38
CA LEU A 80 2.63 -5.30 22.00
C LEU A 80 2.54 -6.05 23.34
N PRO A 81 1.95 -5.45 24.38
CA PRO A 81 1.82 -6.11 25.67
C PRO A 81 0.87 -7.31 25.59
N ASP A 82 1.30 -8.47 26.10
CA ASP A 82 0.50 -9.72 26.13
C ASP A 82 -0.89 -9.57 26.77
N SER A 83 -1.08 -8.54 27.61
CA SER A 83 -2.32 -8.26 28.34
C SER A 83 -3.48 -7.73 27.48
N GLU A 84 -3.24 -7.35 26.22
CA GLU A 84 -4.27 -6.81 25.32
C GLU A 84 -4.77 -7.84 24.27
N LEU A 85 -4.26 -9.07 24.29
CA LEU A 85 -4.62 -10.14 23.33
C LEU A 85 -5.73 -11.09 23.82
N LEU A 86 -6.36 -10.81 24.97
CA LEU A 86 -7.34 -11.68 25.63
C LEU A 86 -8.72 -11.03 25.94
N GLU A 87 -9.12 -9.98 25.23
CA GLU A 87 -10.52 -9.49 25.25
C GLU A 87 -11.27 -9.77 23.95
#